data_AF-A0A259PIX8-F1
#
_entry.id   AF-A0A259PIX8-F1
#
_cell.length_a   1.000
_cell.length_b   1.000
_cell.length_c   1.000
_cell.angle_alpha   90.00
_cell.angle_beta   90.00
_cell.angle_gamma   90.00
#
_symmetry.space_group_name_H-M   'P 1'
#
loop_
_entity.id
_entity.type
_entity.pdbx_description
1 polymer ?
#
loop_
_entity_poly.entity_id
_entity_poly.type
_entity_poly.pdbx_seq_one_letter_code
_entity_poly.pdbx_strand_id
1 'polypeptide(L)' 'VQYQHADAESEFAEHAPDQENEIKVVAAPIRSGPKVGRNDPCTCGSGKKYKNCCGALA' A
#
# COMPACT_ATOMS: atom_id res chain seq x y z
N VAL A 1 -23.42 -28.47 -17.05
CA VAL A 1 -23.55 -27.01 -17.27
C VAL A 1 -22.26 -26.56 -17.91
N GLN A 2 -22.29 -26.22 -19.19
CA GLN A 2 -21.09 -25.84 -19.96
C GLN A 2 -20.84 -24.35 -19.72
N TYR A 3 -19.77 -24.00 -19.01
CA TYR A 3 -19.35 -22.60 -18.90
C TYR A 3 -18.51 -22.25 -20.13
N GLN A 4 -19.08 -21.44 -21.01
CA GLN A 4 -18.38 -20.85 -22.15
C GLN A 4 -17.76 -19.53 -21.69
N HIS A 5 -16.43 -19.44 -21.75
CA HIS A 5 -15.75 -18.15 -21.76
C HIS A 5 -15.74 -17.68 -23.21
N ALA A 6 -16.57 -16.68 -23.53
CA ALA A 6 -16.57 -16.04 -24.83
C ALA A 6 -15.30 -15.18 -24.99
N ASP A 7 -14.69 -15.29 -26.16
CA ASP A 7 -13.38 -14.76 -26.53
C ASP A 7 -13.28 -13.24 -26.35
N ALA A 8 -12.39 -12.81 -25.45
CA ALA A 8 -12.02 -11.42 -25.24
C ALA A 8 -11.00 -10.95 -26.29
N GLU A 9 -11.32 -11.09 -27.58
CA GLU A 9 -10.45 -10.67 -28.69
C GLU A 9 -10.95 -9.44 -29.46
N SER A 10 -11.92 -8.67 -28.94
CA SER A 10 -12.50 -7.53 -29.69
C SER A 10 -12.41 -6.14 -29.05
N GLU A 11 -11.61 -5.94 -27.99
CA GLU A 11 -11.49 -4.61 -27.36
C GLU A 11 -10.04 -4.21 -27.05
N PHE A 12 -9.13 -4.38 -28.01
CA PHE A 12 -7.89 -3.59 -28.06
C PHE A 12 -8.08 -2.39 -29.01
N ALA A 13 -9.11 -1.58 -28.71
CA ALA A 13 -9.25 -0.26 -29.31
C ALA A 13 -8.37 0.73 -28.52
N GLU A 14 -7.18 0.94 -29.06
CA GLU A 14 -6.35 2.15 -29.03
C GLU A 14 -6.86 3.28 -28.11
N HIS A 15 -6.29 3.39 -26.90
CA HIS A 15 -6.43 4.58 -26.07
C HIS A 15 -5.35 5.60 -26.45
N ALA A 16 -5.78 6.67 -27.14
CA ALA A 16 -4.99 7.85 -27.42
C ALA A 16 -4.60 8.59 -26.12
N PRO A 17 -3.36 9.11 -25.97
CA PRO A 17 -2.98 9.94 -24.83
C PRO A 17 -3.05 11.43 -25.18
N ASP A 18 -3.91 12.20 -24.49
CA ASP A 18 -3.80 13.65 -24.35
C ASP A 18 -4.35 14.02 -22.96
N GLN A 19 -3.47 14.18 -21.96
CA GLN A 19 -3.08 15.47 -21.34
C GLN A 19 -4.31 16.29 -20.89
N GLU A 20 -4.50 16.72 -19.65
CA GLU A 20 -3.60 17.07 -18.56
C GLU A 20 -4.41 16.99 -17.26
N ASN A 21 -4.04 16.10 -16.34
CA ASN A 21 -4.62 16.05 -15.00
C ASN A 21 -3.56 16.57 -14.04
N GLU A 22 -3.66 17.86 -13.71
CA GLU A 22 -2.81 18.51 -12.72
C GLU A 22 -3.04 17.85 -11.35
N ILE A 23 -2.20 16.87 -11.01
CA ILE A 23 -2.23 16.21 -9.71
C ILE A 23 -1.77 17.24 -8.68
N LYS A 24 -2.70 17.89 -7.99
CA LYS A 24 -2.41 18.75 -6.84
C LYS A 24 -1.80 17.91 -5.73
N VAL A 25 -0.47 17.87 -5.67
CA VAL A 25 0.30 17.16 -4.63
C VAL A 25 0.09 17.90 -3.30
N VAL A 26 -0.96 17.53 -2.57
CA VAL A 26 -1.11 17.92 -1.18
C VAL A 26 -0.02 17.17 -0.41
N ALA A 27 0.97 17.90 0.10
CA ALA A 27 2.01 17.31 0.93
C ALA A 27 1.35 16.57 2.10
N ALA A 28 1.47 15.23 2.11
CA ALA A 28 1.02 14.44 3.24
C ALA A 28 1.78 14.89 4.49
N PRO A 29 1.13 14.95 5.67
CA PRO A 29 1.84 15.26 6.90
C PRO A 29 2.94 14.22 7.09
N ILE A 30 4.20 14.68 7.04
CA ILE A 30 5.33 13.84 7.38
C ILE A 30 5.08 13.41 8.82
N ARG A 31 5.02 12.09 9.05
CA ARG A 31 4.99 11.56 10.41
C ARG A 31 6.33 11.90 11.07
N SER A 32 6.40 13.08 11.69
CA SER A 32 7.52 13.57 12.49
C SER A 32 7.53 12.86 13.84
N GLY A 33 7.59 11.53 13.82
CA GLY A 33 7.70 10.70 15.00
C GLY A 33 8.99 9.88 14.95
N PRO A 34 9.62 9.59 16.10
CA PRO A 34 10.72 8.64 16.14
C PRO A 34 10.25 7.30 15.57
N LYS A 35 10.90 6.84 14.50
CA LYS A 35 10.63 5.52 13.94
C LYS A 35 11.19 4.49 14.92
N VAL A 36 10.32 3.81 15.67
CA VAL A 36 10.73 2.68 16.52
C VAL A 36 11.31 1.59 15.62
N GLY A 37 12.56 1.22 15.87
CA GLY A 37 13.22 0.17 15.11
C GLY A 37 12.63 -1.20 15.45
N ARG A 38 12.67 -2.11 14.48
CA ARG A 38 12.09 -3.46 14.61
C ARG A 38 12.64 -4.25 15.82
N ASN A 39 13.89 -3.99 16.22
CA ASN A 39 14.55 -4.68 17.34
C ASN A 39 14.56 -3.91 18.67
N ASP A 40 14.10 -2.65 18.69
CA ASP A 40 14.06 -1.82 19.89
C ASP A 40 13.06 -2.35 20.92
N PRO A 41 13.21 -1.99 22.22
CA PRO A 41 12.19 -2.30 23.22
C PRO A 41 10.83 -1.72 22.79
N CYS A 42 9.77 -2.50 22.97
CA CYS A 42 8.41 -2.06 22.65
C CYS A 42 8.00 -0.88 23.56
N THR A 43 7.49 0.19 22.96
CA THR A 43 6.92 1.37 23.65
C THR A 43 5.69 1.04 24.51
N CYS A 44 5.13 -0.16 24.36
CA CYS A 44 4.03 -0.70 25.14
C CYS A 44 4.43 -1.18 26.56
N GLY A 45 5.72 -1.15 26.92
CA GLY A 45 6.19 -1.54 28.25
C GLY A 45 6.27 -3.05 28.50
N SER A 46 6.09 -3.88 27.46
CA SER A 46 6.10 -5.34 27.60
C SER A 46 7.48 -5.96 27.82
N GLY A 47 8.56 -5.17 27.74
CA GLY A 47 9.95 -5.66 27.77
C GLY A 47 10.38 -6.47 26.55
N LYS A 48 9.48 -6.72 25.59
CA LYS A 48 9.76 -7.46 24.35
C LYS A 48 10.25 -6.51 23.26
N LYS A 49 11.01 -7.04 22.30
CA LYS A 49 11.38 -6.30 21.07
C LYS A 49 10.12 -5.93 20.28
N TYR A 50 10.10 -4.75 19.65
CA TYR A 50 8.95 -4.22 18.91
C TYR A 50 8.38 -5.24 17.91
N LYS A 51 9.24 -5.94 17.16
CA LYS A 51 8.84 -7.00 16.20
C LYS A 51 8.14 -8.22 16.77
N ASN A 52 8.30 -8.48 18.07
CA ASN A 52 7.70 -9.62 18.77
C ASN A 52 6.53 -9.15 19.65
N CYS A 53 6.07 -7.90 19.48
CA CYS A 53 4.99 -7.32 20.25
C CYS A 53 4.11 -6.48 19.30
N CYS A 54 4.00 -5.15 19.47
CA CYS A 54 3.14 -4.30 18.63
C CYS A 54 3.48 -4.31 17.13
N GLY A 55 4.72 -4.66 16.76
CA GLY A 55 5.14 -4.81 15.37
C GLY A 55 4.98 -6.22 14.80
N ALA A 56 4.43 -7.16 15.58
CA ALA A 56 4.04 -8.49 15.10
C ALA A 56 2.63 -8.41 14.51
N LEU A 57 2.52 -7.92 13.27
CA LEU A 57 1.31 -8.15 12.48
C LEU A 57 1.39 -9.61 12.01
N ALA A 58 0.53 -10.46 12.58
CA ALA A 58 0.33 -11.84 12.11
C ALA A 58 -0.42 -11.84 10.79
#